data_AF-A0A537N312-F1
#
_entry.id   AF-A0A537N312-F1
#
_cell.length_a   1.000
_cell.length_b   1.000
_cell.length_c   1.000
_cell.angle_alpha   90.00
_cell.angle_beta   90.00
_cell.angle_gamma   90.00
#
_symmetry.space_group_name_H-M   'P 1'
#
loop_
_entity.id
_entity.type
_entity.pdbx_description
1 polymer ?
#
loop_
_entity_poly.entity_id
_entity_poly.type
_entity_poly.pdbx_seq_one_letter_code
_entity_poly.pdbx_strand_id
1 'polypeptide(L)'
;MSTLPQTYRRVVLVRRPPGEPAESDFRVEEVPMPEPKHGEVLVKVAYLSLDPYQRGRMRDAASYSAPVGLGEVMTGGTVGEVVKSSNPRFAAGDIVEDRLGWQEYALGGAASMRKVDPSLAPISTANGVLGMPGMTAYFGLLDVGQPKP
;
A
#
# COMPACT_ATOMS: atom_id res chain seq x y z
N MET A 1 14.55 14.95 16.37
CA MET A 1 14.32 14.01 15.25
C MET A 1 14.45 12.61 15.81
N SER A 2 13.39 11.80 15.74
CA SER A 2 13.49 10.40 16.18
C SER A 2 14.41 9.65 15.23
N THR A 3 15.41 8.96 15.76
CA THR A 3 16.27 8.07 14.99
C THR A 3 15.41 6.95 14.39
N LEU A 4 15.62 6.62 13.11
CA LEU A 4 14.95 5.47 12.48
C LEU A 4 15.44 4.17 13.12
N PRO A 5 14.58 3.14 13.26
CA PRO A 5 15.01 1.84 13.76
C PRO A 5 15.95 1.16 12.74
N GLN A 6 16.81 0.26 13.21
CA GLN A 6 17.73 -0.48 12.34
C GLN A 6 17.01 -1.52 11.47
N THR A 7 15.90 -2.07 11.96
CA THR A 7 15.06 -3.05 11.28
C THR A 7 13.59 -2.63 11.33
N TYR A 8 12.78 -3.24 10.47
CA TYR A 8 11.34 -3.09 10.47
C TYR A 8 10.65 -4.39 10.05
N ARG A 9 9.36 -4.51 10.37
CA ARG A 9 8.57 -5.69 10.04
C ARG A 9 7.84 -5.56 8.71
N ARG A 10 7.79 -6.66 7.98
CA ARG A 10 6.96 -6.84 6.79
C ARG A 10 6.26 -8.19 6.81
N VAL A 11 5.12 -8.28 6.13
CA VAL A 11 4.35 -9.52 5.97
C VAL A 11 4.54 -10.04 4.56
N VAL A 12 5.08 -11.25 4.45
CA VAL A 12 5.33 -11.91 3.17
C VAL A 12 4.42 -13.11 2.97
N LEU A 13 4.08 -13.40 1.71
CA LEU A 13 3.34 -14.61 1.34
C LEU A 13 4.30 -15.79 1.26
N VAL A 14 4.14 -16.83 2.07
CA VAL A 14 5.04 -18.00 2.08
C VAL A 14 4.42 -19.26 1.50
N ARG A 15 3.10 -19.28 1.35
CA ARG A 15 2.36 -20.38 0.75
C ARG A 15 1.15 -19.86 -0.02
N ARG A 16 0.75 -20.60 -1.07
CA ARG A 16 -0.48 -20.34 -1.82
C ARG A 16 -1.68 -20.92 -1.04
N PRO A 17 -2.66 -20.10 -0.60
CA PRO A 17 -3.82 -20.61 0.10
C PRO A 17 -4.68 -21.52 -0.81
N PRO A 18 -4.93 -22.78 -0.43
CA PRO A 18 -5.79 -23.67 -1.21
C PRO A 18 -7.27 -23.27 -1.15
N GLY A 19 -7.67 -22.55 -0.10
CA GLY A 19 -9.04 -22.07 0.15
C GLY A 19 -9.03 -20.66 0.72
N GLU A 20 -9.64 -20.47 1.89
CA GLU A 20 -9.49 -19.24 2.66
C GLU A 20 -8.03 -19.08 3.13
N PRO A 21 -7.46 -17.86 3.11
CA PRO A 21 -6.13 -17.63 3.68
C PRO A 21 -6.09 -17.97 5.16
N ALA A 22 -5.06 -18.70 5.57
CA ALA A 22 -4.74 -18.96 6.97
C ALA A 22 -3.48 -18.19 7.37
N GLU A 23 -3.26 -18.00 8.67
CA GLU A 23 -2.04 -17.35 9.17
C GLU A 23 -0.76 -18.04 8.66
N SER A 24 -0.80 -19.37 8.51
CA SER A 24 0.34 -20.15 8.00
C SER A 24 0.67 -19.91 6.53
N ASP A 25 -0.16 -19.18 5.78
CA ASP A 25 0.14 -18.74 4.43
C ASP A 25 1.07 -17.52 4.39
N PHE A 26 1.29 -16.88 5.55
CA PHE A 26 2.09 -15.68 5.70
C PHE A 26 3.22 -15.86 6.70
N ARG A 27 4.20 -14.96 6.63
CA ARG A 27 5.23 -14.82 7.66
C ARG A 27 5.47 -13.34 7.93
N VAL A 28 5.55 -12.98 9.20
CA VAL A 28 6.10 -11.69 9.63
C VAL A 28 7.61 -11.84 9.71
N GLU A 29 8.35 -10.98 9.03
CA GLU A 29 9.81 -10.98 9.08
C GLU A 29 10.34 -9.58 9.36
N GLU A 30 11.44 -9.54 10.11
CA GLU A 30 12.22 -8.33 10.35
C GLU A 30 13.33 -8.22 9.31
N VAL A 31 13.45 -7.06 8.70
CA VAL A 31 14.46 -6.77 7.68
C VAL A 31 15.16 -5.43 7.96
N PRO A 32 16.39 -5.23 7.46
CA PRO A 32 17.11 -3.96 7.64
C PRO A 32 16.36 -2.78 7.02
N MET A 33 16.45 -1.61 7.66
CA MET A 33 15.89 -0.36 7.14
C MET A 33 16.54 0.01 5.80
N PRO A 34 15.76 0.23 4.73
CA PRO A 34 16.33 0.61 3.44
C PRO A 34 16.64 2.11 3.41
N GLU A 35 17.56 2.47 2.53
CA GLU A 35 17.95 3.85 2.28
C GLU A 35 17.42 4.31 0.91
N PRO A 36 16.64 5.42 0.83
CA PRO A 36 16.06 5.87 -0.42
C PRO A 36 17.13 6.41 -1.38
N LYS A 37 17.16 5.84 -2.58
CA LYS A 37 18.00 6.28 -3.69
C LYS A 37 17.37 7.47 -4.43
N HIS A 38 18.07 8.00 -5.44
CA HIS A 38 17.56 9.11 -6.24
C HIS A 38 16.15 8.81 -6.80
N GLY A 39 15.21 9.71 -6.53
CA GLY A 39 13.81 9.57 -6.94
C GLY A 39 12.94 8.74 -5.98
N GLU A 40 13.50 8.14 -4.94
CA GLU A 40 12.77 7.35 -3.96
C GLU A 40 12.45 8.17 -2.70
N VAL A 41 11.44 7.72 -1.98
CA VAL A 41 11.11 8.18 -0.63
C VAL A 41 10.95 7.00 0.29
N LEU A 42 11.35 7.14 1.55
CA LEU A 42 11.07 6.19 2.61
C LEU A 42 9.82 6.65 3.35
N VAL A 43 8.79 5.81 3.35
CA VAL A 43 7.51 6.06 4.01
C VAL A 43 7.39 5.18 5.24
N LYS A 44 6.99 5.75 6.37
CA LYS A 44 6.49 5.02 7.54
C LYS A 44 4.99 4.83 7.38
N VAL A 45 4.56 3.58 7.21
CA VAL A 45 3.16 3.23 6.95
C VAL A 45 2.35 3.35 8.25
N ALA A 46 1.22 4.05 8.17
CA ALA A 46 0.27 4.21 9.28
C ALA A 46 -0.99 3.37 9.09
N TYR A 47 -1.45 3.19 7.86
CA TYR A 47 -2.64 2.41 7.51
C TYR A 47 -2.39 1.49 6.32
N LEU A 48 -2.98 0.30 6.38
CA LEU A 48 -3.03 -0.66 5.28
C LEU A 48 -4.48 -0.79 4.79
N SER A 49 -4.64 -0.92 3.47
CA SER A 49 -5.89 -1.36 2.86
C SER A 49 -5.92 -2.89 2.76
N LEU A 50 -7.00 -3.48 3.26
CA LEU A 50 -7.29 -4.91 3.15
C LEU A 50 -8.47 -5.08 2.20
N ASP A 51 -8.18 -5.56 0.99
CA ASP A 51 -9.12 -5.52 -0.12
C ASP A 51 -9.34 -6.93 -0.71
N PRO A 52 -10.57 -7.28 -1.12
CA PRO A 52 -10.88 -8.60 -1.67
C PRO A 52 -10.01 -9.00 -2.88
N TYR A 53 -9.56 -8.04 -3.69
CA TYR A 53 -8.70 -8.32 -4.85
C TYR A 53 -7.38 -9.01 -4.46
N GLN A 54 -6.89 -8.79 -3.23
CA GLN A 54 -5.66 -9.41 -2.72
C GLN A 54 -5.76 -10.94 -2.75
N ARG A 55 -6.95 -11.52 -2.54
CA ARG A 55 -7.15 -12.97 -2.63
C ARG A 55 -6.80 -13.52 -4.01
N GLY A 56 -7.13 -12.79 -5.07
CA GLY A 56 -6.77 -13.14 -6.44
C GLY A 56 -5.27 -13.07 -6.68
N ARG A 57 -4.61 -12.08 -6.07
CA ARG A 57 -3.15 -11.86 -6.14
C ARG A 57 -2.34 -12.97 -5.45
N MET A 58 -2.93 -13.67 -4.50
CA MET A 58 -2.32 -14.83 -3.84
C MET A 58 -2.37 -16.11 -4.69
N ARG A 59 -3.19 -16.17 -5.74
CA ARG A 59 -3.29 -17.36 -6.62
C ARG A 59 -2.25 -17.30 -7.72
N ASP A 60 -1.68 -18.44 -8.06
CA ASP A 60 -0.83 -18.58 -9.24
C ASP A 60 -1.68 -18.88 -10.48
N ALA A 61 -2.44 -17.87 -10.91
CA ALA A 61 -3.35 -17.96 -12.05
C ALA A 61 -3.28 -16.67 -12.86
N ALA A 62 -3.51 -16.79 -14.17
CA ALA A 62 -3.60 -15.64 -15.06
C ALA A 62 -4.70 -14.68 -14.56
N SER A 63 -4.33 -13.42 -14.36
CA SER A 63 -5.21 -12.35 -13.92
C SER A 63 -4.72 -11.03 -14.54
N TYR A 64 -5.57 -10.00 -14.51
CA TYR A 64 -5.24 -8.66 -15.00
C TYR A 64 -4.06 -8.01 -14.24
N SER A 65 -3.67 -8.56 -13.09
CA SER A 65 -2.49 -8.12 -12.34
C SER A 65 -1.64 -9.33 -11.89
N ALA A 66 -0.31 -9.26 -12.07
CA ALA A 66 0.66 -10.34 -11.78
C ALA A 66 0.70 -10.86 -10.32
N PRO A 67 0.57 -12.17 -10.04
CA PRO A 67 0.55 -12.72 -8.68
C PRO A 67 1.67 -12.20 -7.76
N VAL A 68 1.40 -12.09 -6.45
CA VAL A 68 2.45 -11.84 -5.44
C VAL A 68 3.36 -13.06 -5.38
N GLY A 69 4.67 -12.91 -5.51
CA GLY A 69 5.62 -14.02 -5.42
C GLY A 69 5.68 -14.64 -4.02
N LEU A 70 6.12 -15.90 -3.92
CA LEU A 70 6.42 -16.48 -2.61
C LEU A 70 7.69 -15.84 -2.04
N GLY A 71 7.64 -15.46 -0.77
CA GLY A 71 8.67 -14.65 -0.11
C GLY A 71 8.54 -13.15 -0.37
N GLU A 72 7.61 -12.70 -1.21
CA GLU A 72 7.38 -11.28 -1.46
C GLU A 72 6.39 -10.67 -0.48
N VAL A 73 6.52 -9.36 -0.26
CA VAL A 73 5.60 -8.58 0.57
C VAL A 73 4.20 -8.63 0.00
N MET A 74 3.22 -8.88 0.87
CA MET A 74 1.81 -8.83 0.47
C MET A 74 1.43 -7.45 -0.06
N THR A 75 0.79 -7.41 -1.22
CA THR A 75 0.36 -6.15 -1.85
C THR A 75 -0.80 -5.51 -1.09
N GLY A 76 -0.91 -4.18 -1.15
CA GLY A 76 -2.03 -3.43 -0.59
C GLY A 76 -1.80 -1.93 -0.70
N GLY A 77 -2.90 -1.17 -0.71
CA GLY A 77 -2.85 0.29 -0.54
C GLY A 77 -2.35 0.67 0.84
N THR A 78 -1.64 1.78 0.93
CA THR A 78 -1.01 2.25 2.16
C THR A 78 -1.16 3.76 2.28
N VAL A 79 -1.35 4.24 3.50
CA VAL A 79 -1.23 5.66 3.84
C VAL A 79 -0.16 5.79 4.92
N GLY A 80 0.75 6.74 4.75
CA GLY A 80 1.87 6.91 5.66
C GLY A 80 2.54 8.27 5.55
N GLU A 81 3.54 8.47 6.39
CA GLU A 81 4.34 9.69 6.45
C GLU A 81 5.71 9.46 5.79
N VAL A 82 6.14 10.38 4.94
CA VAL A 82 7.51 10.37 4.41
C VAL A 82 8.47 10.69 5.55
N VAL A 83 9.38 9.77 5.86
CA VAL A 83 10.39 9.95 6.91
C VAL A 83 11.77 10.32 6.36
N LYS A 84 12.04 10.00 5.09
CA LYS A 84 13.24 10.41 4.36
C LYS A 84 12.92 10.52 2.87
N SER A 85 13.46 11.53 2.19
CA SER A 85 13.20 11.73 0.77
C SER A 85 14.47 12.04 -0.01
N SER A 86 14.61 11.36 -1.14
CA SER A 86 15.56 11.63 -2.21
C SER A 86 14.82 12.03 -3.50
N ASN A 87 13.55 12.46 -3.38
CA ASN A 87 12.66 12.85 -4.47
C ASN A 87 12.17 14.30 -4.27
N PRO A 88 12.40 15.23 -5.22
CA PRO A 88 12.03 16.64 -5.05
C PRO A 88 10.52 16.90 -4.97
N ARG A 89 9.67 15.94 -5.34
CA ARG A 89 8.20 16.07 -5.23
C ARG A 89 7.69 15.90 -3.79
N PHE A 90 8.49 15.29 -2.92
CA PHE A 90 8.09 14.88 -1.58
C PHE A 90 9.13 15.31 -0.55
N ALA A 91 8.68 15.77 0.60
CA ALA A 91 9.51 16.15 1.73
C ALA A 91 9.19 15.26 2.94
N ALA A 92 10.15 15.16 3.87
CA ALA A 92 9.87 14.53 5.16
C ALA A 92 8.71 15.25 5.87
N GLY A 93 7.79 14.48 6.45
CA GLY A 93 6.54 14.96 7.04
C GLY A 93 5.33 14.99 6.09
N ASP A 94 5.53 14.84 4.77
CA ASP A 94 4.40 14.70 3.85
C ASP A 94 3.62 13.41 4.15
N ILE A 95 2.29 13.51 4.20
CA ILE A 95 1.41 12.34 4.20
C ILE A 95 1.16 11.92 2.76
N VAL A 96 1.32 10.62 2.47
CA VAL A 96 1.21 10.06 1.14
C VAL A 96 0.35 8.80 1.12
N GLU A 97 -0.26 8.54 -0.03
CA GLU A 97 -0.93 7.28 -0.37
C GLU A 97 -0.25 6.65 -1.58
N ASP A 98 0.00 5.34 -1.50
CA ASP A 98 0.56 4.52 -2.58
C ASP A 98 0.35 3.02 -2.26
N ARG A 99 0.68 2.13 -3.20
CA ARG A 99 0.58 0.66 -3.04
C ARG A 99 1.87 0.04 -2.55
N LEU A 100 2.24 0.32 -1.30
CA LEU A 100 3.53 -0.10 -0.74
C LEU A 100 3.50 -1.48 -0.06
N GLY A 101 2.33 -2.11 0.06
CA GLY A 101 2.19 -3.44 0.65
C GLY A 101 2.26 -3.47 2.18
N TRP A 102 2.13 -4.67 2.74
CA TRP A 102 1.98 -4.91 4.18
C TRP A 102 3.33 -4.86 4.90
N GLN A 103 3.78 -3.65 5.22
CA GLN A 103 5.02 -3.42 5.91
C GLN A 103 5.04 -2.09 6.66
N GLU A 104 5.85 -2.00 7.71
CA GLU A 104 5.95 -0.80 8.55
C GLU A 104 6.64 0.37 7.83
N TYR A 105 7.61 0.06 6.96
CA TYR A 105 8.33 1.03 6.15
C TYR A 105 8.48 0.52 4.73
N ALA A 106 8.46 1.43 3.76
CA ALA A 106 8.61 1.06 2.36
C ALA A 106 9.26 2.18 1.55
N LEU A 107 10.02 1.78 0.52
CA LEU A 107 10.46 2.67 -0.52
C LEU A 107 9.31 2.89 -1.52
N GLY A 108 9.00 4.15 -1.77
CA GLY A 108 8.04 4.58 -2.79
C GLY A 108 8.62 5.70 -3.65
N GLY A 109 7.75 6.58 -4.16
CA GLY A 109 8.15 7.71 -5.01
C GLY A 109 7.84 7.50 -6.49
N ALA A 110 7.16 6.40 -6.83
CA ALA A 110 6.62 6.14 -8.16
C ALA A 110 5.66 7.25 -8.61
N ALA A 111 5.36 7.27 -9.91
CA ALA A 111 4.42 8.26 -10.48
C ALA A 111 3.01 8.15 -9.85
N SER A 112 2.63 6.97 -9.36
CA SER A 112 1.33 6.70 -8.72
C SER A 112 1.20 7.25 -7.30
N MET A 113 2.31 7.52 -6.61
CA MET A 113 2.28 8.05 -5.26
C MET A 113 1.69 9.45 -5.25
N ARG A 114 0.72 9.69 -4.36
CA ARG A 114 0.07 11.00 -4.21
C ARG A 114 0.20 11.53 -2.79
N LYS A 115 0.21 12.86 -2.66
CA LYS A 115 0.07 13.52 -1.36
C LYS A 115 -1.37 13.43 -0.87
N VAL A 116 -1.53 13.28 0.43
CA VAL A 116 -2.81 13.31 1.14
C VAL A 116 -2.81 14.57 2.01
N ASP A 117 -3.83 15.40 1.84
CA ASP A 117 -4.01 16.58 2.69
C ASP A 117 -4.79 16.19 3.95
N PRO A 118 -4.14 16.18 5.14
CA PRO A 118 -4.79 15.79 6.39
C PRO A 118 -5.85 16.80 6.86
N SER A 119 -5.92 18.01 6.27
CA SER A 119 -6.92 19.01 6.63
C SER A 119 -8.30 18.75 6.00
N LEU A 120 -8.36 17.96 4.93
CA LEU A 120 -9.60 17.68 4.20
C LEU A 120 -10.42 16.55 4.86
N ALA A 121 -9.75 15.54 5.41
CA ALA A 121 -10.37 14.37 6.03
C ALA A 121 -9.35 13.56 6.84
N PRO A 122 -9.78 12.64 7.73
CA PRO A 122 -8.88 11.68 8.35
C PRO A 122 -8.08 10.91 7.29
N ILE A 123 -6.75 10.85 7.45
CA ILE A 123 -5.84 10.33 6.41
C ILE A 123 -6.13 8.89 6.00
N SER A 124 -6.72 8.07 6.87
CA SER A 124 -7.13 6.70 6.57
C SER A 124 -8.18 6.62 5.46
N THR A 125 -8.97 7.67 5.25
CA THR A 125 -9.98 7.73 4.18
C THR A 125 -9.36 7.67 2.78
N ALA A 126 -8.07 7.99 2.63
CA ALA A 126 -7.33 7.88 1.38
C ALA A 126 -7.17 6.42 0.88
N ASN A 127 -7.33 5.41 1.75
CA ASN A 127 -7.43 4.00 1.36
C ASN A 127 -8.87 3.56 1.05
N GLY A 128 -9.88 4.39 1.32
CA GLY A 128 -11.30 4.03 1.25
C GLY A 128 -12.09 4.99 0.37
N VAL A 129 -12.98 5.76 1.00
CA VAL A 129 -13.92 6.67 0.30
C VAL A 129 -13.24 7.80 -0.47
N LEU A 130 -12.04 8.23 -0.05
CA LEU A 130 -11.20 9.18 -0.81
C LEU A 130 -10.04 8.47 -1.51
N GLY A 131 -10.18 7.17 -1.74
CA GLY A 131 -9.20 6.30 -2.37
C GLY A 131 -9.79 5.51 -3.53
N MET A 132 -9.07 4.46 -3.93
CA MET A 132 -9.49 3.57 -5.01
C MET A 132 -10.91 3.00 -4.83
N PRO A 133 -11.34 2.55 -3.63
CA PRO A 133 -12.72 2.07 -3.44
C PRO A 133 -13.78 3.16 -3.69
N GLY A 134 -13.56 4.39 -3.20
CA GLY A 134 -14.46 5.51 -3.43
C GLY A 134 -14.55 5.90 -4.91
N MET A 135 -13.42 5.96 -5.60
CA MET A 135 -13.38 6.21 -7.05
C MET A 135 -14.10 5.10 -7.83
N THR A 136 -13.95 3.84 -7.40
CA THR A 136 -14.65 2.69 -8.00
C THR A 136 -16.17 2.84 -7.86
N ALA A 137 -16.65 3.23 -6.67
CA ALA A 137 -18.08 3.47 -6.46
C ALA A 137 -18.59 4.66 -7.29
N TYR A 138 -17.84 5.76 -7.33
CA TYR A 138 -18.21 6.98 -8.06
C TYR A 138 -18.37 6.73 -9.56
N PHE A 139 -17.33 6.19 -10.22
CA PHE A 139 -17.39 5.94 -11.66
C PHE A 139 -18.29 4.74 -12.00
N GLY A 140 -18.28 3.68 -11.20
CA GLY A 140 -19.15 2.54 -11.40
C GLY A 140 -20.63 2.92 -11.38
N LEU A 141 -21.03 3.80 -10.46
CA LEU A 141 -22.40 4.27 -10.36
C LEU A 141 -22.74 5.33 -11.41
N LEU A 142 -21.96 6.41 -11.48
CA LEU A 142 -22.35 7.61 -12.23
C LEU A 142 -21.99 7.54 -13.71
N ASP A 143 -20.85 6.96 -14.06
CA ASP A 143 -20.37 6.90 -15.45
C ASP A 143 -20.88 5.64 -16.16
N VAL A 144 -20.80 4.49 -15.49
CA VAL A 144 -21.23 3.20 -16.06
C VAL A 144 -22.71 2.94 -15.79
N GLY A 145 -23.15 3.02 -14.53
CA GLY A 145 -24.51 2.69 -14.13
C GLY A 145 -25.58 3.69 -14.60
N GLN A 146 -25.23 4.98 -14.64
CA GLN A 146 -26.09 6.10 -15.05
C GLN A 146 -27.53 6.01 -14.50
N PRO A 147 -27.72 5.84 -13.18
CA PRO A 147 -29.05 5.64 -12.59
C PRO A 147 -29.93 6.86 -12.85
N LYS A 148 -31.21 6.61 -13.15
CA LYS A 148 -32.24 7.64 -13.29
C LYS A 148 -33.17 7.61 -12.08
N PRO A 149 -33.72 8.78 -11.68
CA PRO A 149 -34.69 8.86 -10.58
C PRO A 149 -35.91 7.97 -10.77
#